data_AF-A0AAN2PM50-F1
#
_entry.id   AF-A0AAN2PM50-F1
#
_cell.length_a   1.000
_cell.length_b   1.000
_cell.length_c   1.000
_cell.angle_alpha   90.00
_cell.angle_beta   90.00
_cell.angle_gamma   90.00
#
_symmetry.space_group_name_H-M   'P 1'
#
loop_
_entity.id
_entity.type
_entity.pdbx_description
1 polymer ?
#
loop_
_entity_poly.entity_id
_entity_poly.type
_entity_poly.pdbx_seq_one_letter_code
_entity_poly.pdbx_strand_id
1 'polypeptide(L)'
;MNKRWFYQILAPIGLVLMVAGCSDEEKQVVQQSETEQTGGTNQTSENITAKEATIKKFEQLEKEYDAKLGVYAIDTGTKETVEFHENERFAFTSTHKALAVGALLQQKSIEELNQRITYTSEDLVNYNPITEKHVDTGMTLKELSDASLRYSDNTAGNLILEQLGGPAGFKKVLEGIGDNVTNPERIEPDLNVVNPSETHDTSTPIALATSLQAFTLGDALPTEKRELLIDWMKRNTTGDALIRAGVPKGWVVADKTGAGSYGTRNDIAIIWPSKGDPIVLAVLSSRDEKEADYNDELIAEATEEVIKALKVKGK
;
A
#
# COMPACT_ATOMS: atom_id res chain seq x y z
N MET A 1 55.50 -8.09 11.74
CA MET A 1 56.47 -7.15 11.12
C MET A 1 56.50 -5.83 11.90
N ASN A 2 57.56 -5.02 11.75
CA ASN A 2 57.79 -3.81 12.54
C ASN A 2 57.25 -2.51 11.89
N LYS A 3 57.05 -1.48 12.72
CA LYS A 3 56.65 -0.12 12.35
C LYS A 3 57.81 0.74 11.83
N ARG A 4 57.47 1.81 11.08
CA ARG A 4 58.13 3.13 10.82
C ARG A 4 57.92 3.50 9.33
N TRP A 5 57.90 4.77 8.88
CA TRP A 5 58.43 6.03 9.44
C TRP A 5 57.38 7.16 9.60
N PHE A 6 57.83 8.39 9.90
CA PHE A 6 57.06 9.53 10.43
C PHE A 6 57.34 10.85 9.65
N TYR A 7 56.76 11.97 10.15
CA TYR A 7 57.00 13.40 9.81
C TYR A 7 56.06 13.99 8.72
N GLN A 8 55.31 15.11 8.90
CA GLN A 8 55.47 16.40 9.64
C GLN A 8 56.60 17.29 9.07
N ILE A 9 56.63 18.63 9.08
CA ILE A 9 55.83 19.75 9.67
C ILE A 9 56.06 21.01 8.76
N LEU A 10 55.44 22.21 8.78
CA LEU A 10 54.66 23.04 9.73
C LEU A 10 53.58 23.90 8.99
N ALA A 11 53.34 25.16 9.42
CA ALA A 11 52.44 26.17 8.84
C ALA A 11 53.03 27.62 9.03
N PRO A 12 52.30 28.70 9.40
CA PRO A 12 51.62 29.67 8.50
C PRO A 12 52.05 31.16 8.68
N ILE A 13 51.47 32.09 7.89
CA ILE A 13 51.44 33.58 8.09
C ILE A 13 50.38 34.23 7.15
N GLY A 14 49.82 35.44 7.35
CA GLY A 14 50.06 36.41 8.45
C GLY A 14 49.39 37.81 8.42
N LEU A 15 48.16 38.01 7.86
CA LEU A 15 47.31 39.23 8.00
C LEU A 15 47.71 40.54 7.25
N VAL A 16 46.73 41.37 6.83
CA VAL A 16 46.62 42.86 6.97
C VAL A 16 45.35 43.40 6.25
N LEU A 17 44.90 44.63 6.57
CA LEU A 17 43.62 45.27 6.18
C LEU A 17 43.81 46.76 5.73
N MET A 18 42.70 47.44 5.35
CA MET A 18 42.55 48.89 5.00
C MET A 18 42.77 49.26 3.50
N VAL A 19 42.12 50.27 2.88
CA VAL A 19 41.06 51.23 3.32
C VAL A 19 40.11 51.65 2.16
N ALA A 20 39.08 52.46 2.43
CA ALA A 20 37.95 52.80 1.53
C ALA A 20 38.19 53.88 0.44
N GLY A 21 37.21 54.02 -0.47
CA GLY A 21 37.05 55.09 -1.47
C GLY A 21 35.62 55.12 -2.05
N CYS A 22 35.17 56.24 -2.64
CA CYS A 22 33.77 56.49 -3.03
C CYS A 22 33.57 56.89 -4.51
N SER A 23 32.28 56.96 -4.90
CA SER A 23 31.65 57.82 -5.93
C SER A 23 31.91 57.58 -7.44
N ASP A 24 30.79 57.20 -8.09
CA ASP A 24 30.15 57.82 -9.27
C ASP A 24 30.57 57.53 -10.72
N GLU A 25 29.52 57.33 -11.53
CA GLU A 25 29.40 57.38 -13.01
C GLU A 25 30.16 56.31 -13.83
N GLU A 26 29.67 55.83 -14.99
CA GLU A 26 28.61 56.32 -15.88
C GLU A 26 27.96 55.20 -16.74
N LYS A 27 26.85 55.54 -17.42
CA LYS A 27 26.30 54.97 -18.68
C LYS A 27 25.68 53.55 -18.75
N GLN A 28 24.39 53.61 -19.07
CA GLN A 28 23.47 52.58 -19.57
C GLN A 28 24.04 51.56 -20.58
N VAL A 29 23.60 50.30 -20.45
CA VAL A 29 22.96 49.57 -21.56
C VAL A 29 21.68 48.92 -21.00
N VAL A 30 20.52 49.26 -21.56
CA VAL A 30 19.27 48.53 -21.30
C VAL A 30 19.12 47.46 -22.37
N GLN A 31 19.08 46.20 -21.96
CA GLN A 31 18.74 45.08 -22.84
C GLN A 31 17.56 44.31 -22.24
N GLN A 32 16.34 44.66 -22.66
CA GLN A 32 15.16 43.86 -22.37
C GLN A 32 15.36 42.45 -22.94
N SER A 33 15.19 41.44 -22.09
CA SER A 33 15.09 40.04 -22.48
C SER A 33 13.70 39.52 -22.08
N GLU A 34 12.68 40.17 -22.64
CA GLU A 34 11.32 39.63 -22.63
C GLU A 34 11.32 38.32 -23.43
N THR A 35 11.33 37.20 -22.71
CA THR A 35 11.24 35.85 -23.27
C THR A 35 10.19 35.09 -22.46
N GLU A 36 9.29 34.41 -23.15
CA GLU A 36 7.97 34.05 -22.63
C GLU A 36 8.01 32.98 -21.51
N GLN A 37 7.32 33.25 -20.40
CA GLN A 37 6.89 32.23 -19.43
C GLN A 37 5.43 32.45 -18.97
N THR A 38 4.50 32.59 -19.91
CA THR A 38 3.06 32.59 -19.65
C THR A 38 2.44 31.25 -20.07
N GLY A 39 2.61 30.24 -19.23
CA GLY A 39 2.06 28.89 -19.46
C GLY A 39 1.98 27.98 -18.22
N GLY A 40 3.02 27.97 -17.38
CA GLY A 40 3.07 27.08 -16.20
C GLY A 40 2.14 27.45 -15.03
N THR A 41 1.68 28.69 -14.94
CA THR A 41 0.92 29.19 -13.79
C THR A 41 -0.46 28.55 -13.64
N ASN A 42 -1.25 28.47 -14.72
CA ASN A 42 -2.63 28.00 -14.66
C ASN A 42 -2.71 26.50 -14.33
N GLN A 43 -1.94 25.66 -15.03
CA GLN A 43 -1.90 24.23 -14.76
C GLN A 43 -1.42 23.93 -13.32
N THR A 44 -0.55 24.76 -12.75
CA THR A 44 -0.11 24.59 -11.36
C THR A 44 -1.25 24.92 -10.38
N SER A 45 -1.97 26.04 -10.57
CA SER A 45 -3.08 26.42 -9.69
C SER A 45 -4.30 25.50 -9.83
N GLU A 46 -4.60 25.03 -11.04
CA GLU A 46 -5.68 24.07 -11.30
C GLU A 46 -5.40 22.72 -10.63
N ASN A 47 -4.16 22.21 -10.72
CA ASN A 47 -3.76 20.97 -10.04
C ASN A 47 -3.82 21.08 -8.50
N ILE A 48 -3.39 22.21 -7.93
CA ILE A 48 -3.52 22.46 -6.48
C ILE A 48 -4.99 22.47 -6.07
N THR A 49 -5.84 23.19 -6.81
CA THR A 49 -7.28 23.29 -6.56
C THR A 49 -7.96 21.91 -6.61
N ALA A 50 -7.55 21.04 -7.55
CA ALA A 50 -8.06 19.68 -7.67
C ALA A 50 -7.64 18.78 -6.49
N LYS A 51 -6.37 18.84 -6.04
CA LYS A 51 -5.94 18.07 -4.85
C LYS A 51 -6.64 18.57 -3.59
N GLU A 52 -6.78 19.88 -3.41
CA GLU A 52 -7.56 20.46 -2.31
C GLU A 52 -9.03 20.01 -2.31
N ALA A 53 -9.68 19.95 -3.48
CA ALA A 53 -11.07 19.51 -3.58
C ALA A 53 -11.23 18.03 -3.18
N THR A 54 -10.27 17.19 -3.56
CA THR A 54 -10.26 15.76 -3.21
C THR A 54 -10.02 15.55 -1.70
N ILE A 55 -9.09 16.30 -1.09
CA ILE A 55 -8.85 16.28 0.35
C ILE A 55 -10.12 16.70 1.11
N LYS A 56 -10.77 17.80 0.70
CA LYS A 56 -12.05 18.27 1.28
C LYS A 56 -13.19 17.27 1.11
N LYS A 57 -13.07 16.30 0.19
CA LYS A 57 -14.02 15.20 0.00
C LYS A 57 -13.76 14.05 0.95
N PHE A 58 -12.51 13.62 1.14
CA PHE A 58 -12.17 12.65 2.19
C PHE A 58 -12.49 13.19 3.59
N GLU A 59 -12.21 14.46 3.87
CA GLU A 59 -12.63 15.16 5.09
C GLU A 59 -14.16 15.20 5.30
N GLN A 60 -14.97 15.07 4.25
CA GLN A 60 -16.43 14.98 4.37
C GLN A 60 -16.84 13.54 4.72
N LEU A 61 -16.27 12.55 4.03
CA LEU A 61 -16.51 11.13 4.31
C LEU A 61 -16.14 10.75 5.75
N GLU A 62 -15.02 11.23 6.29
CA GLU A 62 -14.65 10.99 7.70
C GLU A 62 -15.71 11.48 8.70
N LYS A 63 -16.36 12.61 8.39
CA LYS A 63 -17.40 13.23 9.24
C LYS A 63 -18.78 12.61 9.04
N GLU A 64 -19.05 12.07 7.85
CA GLU A 64 -20.34 11.44 7.48
C GLU A 64 -20.41 10.01 7.99
N TYR A 65 -19.31 9.26 7.91
CA TYR A 65 -19.19 7.87 8.34
C TYR A 65 -18.68 7.70 9.79
N ASP A 66 -18.36 8.80 10.48
CA ASP A 66 -17.83 8.81 11.86
C ASP A 66 -16.60 7.88 11.99
N ALA A 67 -15.64 8.10 11.10
CA ALA A 67 -14.50 7.22 10.85
C ALA A 67 -13.26 8.00 10.43
N LYS A 68 -12.09 7.47 10.77
CA LYS A 68 -10.81 7.87 10.20
C LYS A 68 -10.60 7.14 8.86
N LEU A 69 -10.13 7.85 7.85
CA LEU A 69 -9.88 7.33 6.51
C LEU A 69 -8.42 7.53 6.10
N GLY A 70 -7.82 6.53 5.46
CA GLY A 70 -6.48 6.56 4.88
C GLY A 70 -6.48 6.04 3.45
N VAL A 71 -5.97 6.83 2.52
CA VAL A 71 -6.01 6.56 1.07
C VAL A 71 -4.62 6.76 0.46
N TYR A 72 -4.19 5.78 -0.33
CA TYR A 72 -3.13 5.96 -1.31
C TYR A 72 -3.52 5.33 -2.64
N ALA A 73 -3.44 6.10 -3.72
CA ALA A 73 -3.61 5.64 -5.09
C ALA A 73 -2.43 6.07 -5.95
N ILE A 74 -2.09 5.26 -6.96
CA ILE A 74 -1.15 5.63 -8.02
C ILE A 74 -1.62 5.10 -9.38
N ASP A 75 -1.74 5.98 -10.37
CA ASP A 75 -1.83 5.60 -11.78
C ASP A 75 -0.44 5.13 -12.26
N THR A 76 -0.35 3.89 -12.73
CA THR A 76 0.96 3.29 -13.03
C THR A 76 1.54 3.71 -14.38
N GLY A 77 0.76 4.37 -15.24
CA GLY A 77 1.24 4.99 -16.48
C GLY A 77 1.76 6.40 -16.23
N THR A 78 0.92 7.28 -15.66
CA THR A 78 1.25 8.70 -15.44
C THR A 78 2.14 8.96 -14.22
N LYS A 79 2.15 8.02 -13.25
CA LYS A 79 2.75 8.15 -11.91
C LYS A 79 2.08 9.20 -11.02
N GLU A 80 0.88 9.66 -11.38
CA GLU A 80 0.12 10.57 -10.52
C GLU A 80 -0.52 9.85 -9.33
N THR A 81 -0.52 10.52 -8.19
CA THR A 81 -1.00 9.97 -6.91
C THR A 81 -2.23 10.68 -6.37
N VAL A 82 -3.00 9.95 -5.56
CA VAL A 82 -4.02 10.50 -4.65
C VAL A 82 -3.67 10.05 -3.24
N GLU A 83 -3.63 10.97 -2.29
CA GLU A 83 -3.00 10.81 -0.98
C GLU A 83 -3.86 11.49 0.09
N PHE A 84 -4.18 10.76 1.17
CA PHE A 84 -4.88 11.27 2.34
C PHE A 84 -4.57 10.39 3.55
N HIS A 85 -3.95 10.92 4.61
CA HIS A 85 -3.40 10.15 5.73
C HIS A 85 -2.55 8.93 5.26
N GLU A 86 -1.87 9.05 4.11
CA GLU A 86 -1.26 7.95 3.37
C GLU A 86 -0.07 7.30 4.09
N ASN A 87 0.55 8.03 5.01
CA ASN A 87 1.62 7.58 5.91
C ASN A 87 1.13 7.22 7.32
N GLU A 88 -0.17 7.28 7.61
CA GLU A 88 -0.70 6.93 8.92
C GLU A 88 -0.96 5.43 9.06
N ARG A 89 -0.80 4.91 10.29
CA ARG A 89 -0.95 3.48 10.57
C ARG A 89 -2.40 3.10 10.81
N PHE A 90 -2.80 1.99 10.20
CA PHE A 90 -4.06 1.28 10.41
C PHE A 90 -3.73 -0.21 10.61
N ALA A 91 -4.57 -0.94 11.34
CA ALA A 91 -4.47 -2.40 11.41
C ALA A 91 -4.70 -3.00 10.02
N PHE A 92 -3.78 -3.80 9.48
CA PHE A 92 -3.90 -4.29 8.11
C PHE A 92 -5.03 -5.34 7.96
N THR A 93 -5.42 -5.99 9.06
CA THR A 93 -6.43 -7.07 9.13
C THR A 93 -6.23 -8.09 8.00
N SER A 94 -7.28 -8.57 7.33
CA SER A 94 -7.14 -9.59 6.26
C SER A 94 -6.54 -9.10 4.93
N THR A 95 -6.16 -7.82 4.78
CA THR A 95 -5.48 -7.35 3.55
C THR A 95 -4.08 -7.97 3.39
N HIS A 96 -3.40 -8.27 4.51
CA HIS A 96 -2.06 -8.87 4.51
C HIS A 96 -2.02 -10.22 3.77
N LYS A 97 -3.14 -10.94 3.68
CA LYS A 97 -3.25 -12.24 3.01
C LYS A 97 -2.81 -12.15 1.53
N ALA A 98 -3.05 -11.02 0.85
CA ALA A 98 -2.54 -10.77 -0.50
C ALA A 98 -1.01 -10.75 -0.56
N LEU A 99 -0.39 -10.03 0.38
CA LEU A 99 1.07 -9.90 0.47
C LEU A 99 1.73 -11.20 0.98
N ALA A 100 1.06 -11.95 1.86
CA ALA A 100 1.53 -13.24 2.36
C ALA A 100 1.50 -14.33 1.26
N VAL A 101 0.47 -14.36 0.40
CA VAL A 101 0.48 -15.23 -0.79
C VAL A 101 1.53 -14.75 -1.81
N GLY A 102 1.71 -13.44 -1.99
CA GLY A 102 2.82 -12.89 -2.78
C GLY A 102 4.20 -13.38 -2.28
N ALA A 103 4.42 -13.34 -0.97
CA ALA A 103 5.62 -13.85 -0.32
C ALA A 103 5.79 -15.37 -0.48
N LEU A 104 4.69 -16.15 -0.33
CA LEU A 104 4.71 -17.60 -0.52
C LEU A 104 5.06 -17.97 -1.96
N LEU A 105 4.47 -17.29 -2.93
CA LEU A 105 4.77 -17.42 -4.36
C LEU A 105 6.22 -17.03 -4.68
N GLN A 106 6.83 -16.10 -3.93
CA GLN A 106 8.24 -15.77 -4.12
C GLN A 106 9.15 -16.92 -3.66
N GLN A 107 8.82 -17.58 -2.54
CA GLN A 107 9.63 -18.66 -1.96
C GLN A 107 9.43 -20.05 -2.61
N LYS A 108 8.22 -20.37 -3.09
CA LYS A 108 7.84 -21.72 -3.57
C LYS A 108 7.80 -21.84 -5.10
N SER A 109 8.21 -22.97 -5.68
CA SER A 109 7.98 -23.27 -7.10
C SER A 109 6.49 -23.54 -7.40
N ILE A 110 6.09 -23.52 -8.68
CA ILE A 110 4.70 -23.84 -9.08
C ILE A 110 4.34 -25.30 -8.75
N GLU A 111 5.32 -26.20 -8.84
CA GLU A 111 5.22 -27.61 -8.43
C GLU A 111 5.04 -27.72 -6.91
N GLU A 112 5.82 -26.97 -6.12
CA GLU A 112 5.70 -26.93 -4.66
C GLU A 112 4.35 -26.39 -4.18
N LEU A 113 3.63 -25.58 -4.96
CA LEU A 113 2.26 -25.17 -4.59
C LEU A 113 1.28 -26.36 -4.49
N ASN A 114 1.63 -27.52 -5.07
CA ASN A 114 0.85 -28.76 -4.95
C ASN A 114 1.25 -29.58 -3.70
N GLN A 115 2.18 -29.10 -2.86
CA GLN A 115 2.45 -29.66 -1.54
C GLN A 115 1.17 -29.63 -0.70
N ARG A 116 0.69 -30.81 -0.30
CA ARG A 116 -0.46 -30.98 0.60
C ARG A 116 -0.04 -30.72 2.05
N ILE A 117 -0.71 -29.77 2.69
CA ILE A 117 -0.62 -29.47 4.11
C ILE A 117 -1.78 -30.16 4.82
N THR A 118 -1.46 -30.98 5.82
CA THR A 118 -2.43 -31.60 6.73
C THR A 118 -2.47 -30.79 8.02
N TYR A 119 -3.68 -30.49 8.49
CA TYR A 119 -3.97 -29.75 9.72
C TYR A 119 -5.15 -30.41 10.42
N THR A 120 -5.40 -30.02 11.67
CA THR A 120 -6.38 -30.64 12.55
C THR A 120 -7.57 -29.70 12.82
N SER A 121 -8.55 -30.18 13.59
CA SER A 121 -9.61 -29.33 14.15
C SER A 121 -9.12 -28.35 15.22
N GLU A 122 -7.90 -28.53 15.76
CA GLU A 122 -7.29 -27.62 16.74
C GLU A 122 -6.63 -26.40 16.06
N ASP A 123 -6.32 -26.52 14.77
CA ASP A 123 -5.78 -25.43 13.92
C ASP A 123 -6.89 -24.53 13.32
N LEU A 124 -8.17 -24.87 13.56
CA LEU A 124 -9.33 -24.09 13.11
C LEU A 124 -9.57 -22.89 14.04
N VAL A 125 -9.49 -21.67 13.50
CA VAL A 125 -9.70 -20.43 14.26
C VAL A 125 -11.14 -19.89 14.12
N ASN A 126 -11.37 -18.58 14.13
CA ASN A 126 -12.71 -17.98 14.19
C ASN A 126 -13.51 -17.96 12.87
N TYR A 127 -12.87 -18.14 11.70
CA TYR A 127 -13.55 -17.99 10.40
C TYR A 127 -12.85 -18.80 9.28
N ASN A 128 -13.38 -19.99 9.00
CA ASN A 128 -12.67 -21.05 8.27
C ASN A 128 -13.52 -21.63 7.10
N PRO A 129 -14.17 -20.79 6.26
CA PRO A 129 -15.25 -21.20 5.35
C PRO A 129 -14.83 -22.22 4.27
N ILE A 130 -13.53 -22.48 4.08
CA ILE A 130 -13.01 -23.50 3.18
C ILE A 130 -12.23 -24.57 3.96
N THR A 131 -11.38 -24.16 4.91
CA THR A 131 -10.51 -25.10 5.65
C THR A 131 -11.28 -26.05 6.58
N GLU A 132 -12.40 -25.61 7.16
CA GLU A 132 -13.26 -26.48 8.00
C GLU A 132 -13.75 -27.75 7.25
N LYS A 133 -13.86 -27.68 5.92
CA LYS A 133 -14.37 -28.75 5.05
C LYS A 133 -13.30 -29.75 4.61
N HIS A 134 -12.03 -29.50 4.96
CA HIS A 134 -10.88 -30.24 4.41
C HIS A 134 -9.88 -30.72 5.49
N VAL A 135 -10.25 -30.67 6.78
CA VAL A 135 -9.42 -31.19 7.89
C VAL A 135 -8.97 -32.63 7.63
N ASP A 136 -9.92 -33.54 7.34
CA ASP A 136 -9.64 -34.96 7.09
C ASP A 136 -8.78 -35.21 5.83
N THR A 137 -8.70 -34.25 4.90
CA THR A 137 -8.01 -34.40 3.62
C THR A 137 -6.71 -33.59 3.52
N GLY A 138 -6.52 -32.60 4.41
CA GLY A 138 -5.64 -31.47 4.16
C GLY A 138 -6.01 -30.65 2.91
N MET A 139 -5.22 -29.64 2.61
CA MET A 139 -5.30 -28.81 1.40
C MET A 139 -3.89 -28.54 0.85
N THR A 140 -3.74 -28.37 -0.45
CA THR A 140 -2.49 -27.91 -1.06
C THR A 140 -2.24 -26.43 -0.79
N LEU A 141 -0.98 -25.99 -0.85
CA LEU A 141 -0.63 -24.56 -0.76
C LEU A 141 -1.35 -23.71 -1.81
N LYS A 142 -1.64 -24.27 -3.00
CA LYS A 142 -2.47 -23.66 -4.05
C LYS A 142 -3.93 -23.49 -3.62
N GLU A 143 -4.53 -24.51 -3.00
CA GLU A 143 -5.91 -24.47 -2.49
C GLU A 143 -6.03 -23.54 -1.27
N LEU A 144 -5.03 -23.52 -0.37
CA LEU A 144 -4.96 -22.60 0.76
C LEU A 144 -4.82 -21.15 0.29
N SER A 145 -4.05 -20.90 -0.78
CA SER A 145 -3.94 -19.56 -1.39
C SER A 145 -5.27 -19.08 -2.01
N ASP A 146 -5.99 -19.95 -2.74
CA ASP A 146 -7.33 -19.64 -3.27
C ASP A 146 -8.31 -19.34 -2.11
N ALA A 147 -8.27 -20.13 -1.03
CA ALA A 147 -9.12 -19.95 0.15
C ALA A 147 -8.84 -18.64 0.91
N SER A 148 -7.56 -18.39 1.22
CA SER A 148 -7.09 -17.22 1.95
C SER A 148 -7.39 -15.92 1.19
N LEU A 149 -7.19 -15.90 -0.13
CA LEU A 149 -7.45 -14.72 -0.93
C LEU A 149 -8.95 -14.50 -1.19
N ARG A 150 -9.67 -15.52 -1.65
CA ARG A 150 -11.02 -15.33 -2.20
C ARG A 150 -12.16 -15.37 -1.20
N TYR A 151 -11.95 -16.05 -0.07
CA TYR A 151 -12.94 -16.16 0.99
C TYR A 151 -12.44 -15.59 2.31
N SER A 152 -11.20 -15.05 2.34
CA SER A 152 -10.57 -14.51 3.55
C SER A 152 -10.40 -15.53 4.69
N ASP A 153 -10.28 -16.82 4.36
CA ASP A 153 -10.18 -17.93 5.32
C ASP A 153 -8.97 -17.77 6.27
N ASN A 154 -9.24 -17.78 7.59
CA ASN A 154 -8.27 -17.39 8.61
C ASN A 154 -7.28 -18.51 8.93
N THR A 155 -7.72 -19.76 9.05
CA THR A 155 -6.79 -20.90 9.17
C THR A 155 -5.93 -21.04 7.91
N ALA A 156 -6.46 -20.78 6.71
CA ALA A 156 -5.64 -20.73 5.50
C ALA A 156 -4.57 -19.62 5.58
N GLY A 157 -4.91 -18.44 6.11
CA GLY A 157 -3.95 -17.38 6.43
C GLY A 157 -2.84 -17.84 7.38
N ASN A 158 -3.19 -18.48 8.49
CA ASN A 158 -2.23 -18.98 9.48
C ASN A 158 -1.28 -20.04 8.90
N LEU A 159 -1.80 -21.00 8.13
CA LEU A 159 -0.99 -22.04 7.47
C LEU A 159 -0.04 -21.45 6.42
N ILE A 160 -0.43 -20.37 5.73
CA ILE A 160 0.45 -19.62 4.82
C ILE A 160 1.55 -18.89 5.60
N LEU A 161 1.21 -18.22 6.71
CA LEU A 161 2.19 -17.57 7.59
C LEU A 161 3.18 -18.60 8.17
N GLU A 162 2.75 -19.80 8.53
CA GLU A 162 3.63 -20.87 9.00
C GLU A 162 4.71 -21.22 7.95
N GLN A 163 4.32 -21.39 6.67
CA GLN A 163 5.27 -21.67 5.58
C GLN A 163 6.29 -20.54 5.36
N LEU A 164 5.98 -19.31 5.76
CA LEU A 164 6.90 -18.16 5.68
C LEU A 164 7.86 -18.07 6.88
N GLY A 165 7.67 -18.88 7.93
CA GLY A 165 8.38 -18.74 9.22
C GLY A 165 7.66 -17.83 10.21
N GLY A 166 6.33 -17.79 10.16
CA GLY A 166 5.47 -16.94 11.00
C GLY A 166 5.51 -15.46 10.61
N PRO A 167 4.88 -14.57 11.42
CA PRO A 167 4.81 -13.13 11.15
C PRO A 167 6.19 -12.47 10.94
N ALA A 168 7.20 -12.87 11.72
CA ALA A 168 8.58 -12.38 11.56
C ALA A 168 9.24 -12.82 10.24
N GLY A 169 8.94 -14.03 9.77
CA GLY A 169 9.42 -14.53 8.48
C GLY A 169 8.72 -13.85 7.29
N PHE A 170 7.40 -13.62 7.40
CA PHE A 170 6.64 -12.80 6.46
C PHE A 170 7.17 -11.36 6.39
N LYS A 171 7.39 -10.71 7.54
CA LYS A 171 7.98 -9.37 7.63
C LYS A 171 9.31 -9.26 6.87
N LYS A 172 10.18 -10.25 7.03
CA LYS A 172 11.49 -10.30 6.34
C LYS A 172 11.36 -10.36 4.80
N VAL A 173 10.27 -10.92 4.26
CA VAL A 173 10.00 -10.89 2.80
C VAL A 173 9.55 -9.49 2.36
N LEU A 174 8.74 -8.81 3.17
CA LEU A 174 8.34 -7.42 2.93
C LEU A 174 9.55 -6.48 2.94
N GLU A 175 10.43 -6.60 3.95
CA GLU A 175 11.72 -5.90 4.01
C GLU A 175 12.57 -6.19 2.75
N GLY A 176 12.54 -7.42 2.25
CA GLY A 176 13.22 -7.86 1.02
C GLY A 176 12.68 -7.26 -0.29
N ILE A 177 11.43 -6.79 -0.33
CA ILE A 177 10.88 -6.01 -1.45
C ILE A 177 10.91 -4.49 -1.20
N GLY A 178 11.48 -4.05 -0.08
CA GLY A 178 11.66 -2.64 0.30
C GLY A 178 10.64 -2.10 1.31
N ASP A 179 9.62 -2.87 1.69
CA ASP A 179 8.63 -2.47 2.70
C ASP A 179 9.19 -2.65 4.11
N ASN A 180 9.63 -1.53 4.67
CA ASN A 180 10.15 -1.40 6.04
C ASN A 180 9.09 -0.80 6.98
N VAL A 181 7.81 -0.79 6.57
CA VAL A 181 6.70 -0.10 7.25
C VAL A 181 5.67 -1.08 7.79
N THR A 182 5.29 -2.09 7.01
CA THR A 182 4.38 -3.16 7.45
C THR A 182 5.02 -3.93 8.60
N ASN A 183 4.27 -4.13 9.69
CA ASN A 183 4.80 -4.69 10.94
C ASN A 183 3.96 -5.89 11.45
N PRO A 184 4.03 -7.07 10.80
CA PRO A 184 3.37 -8.28 11.28
C PRO A 184 4.04 -8.82 12.55
N GLU A 185 3.24 -9.14 13.56
CA GLU A 185 3.70 -9.71 14.83
C GLU A 185 2.85 -10.90 15.31
N ARG A 186 1.53 -10.92 15.00
CA ARG A 186 0.59 -11.98 15.47
C ARG A 186 -0.02 -12.75 14.30
N ILE A 187 -0.82 -13.76 14.63
CA ILE A 187 -1.57 -14.61 13.70
C ILE A 187 -3.09 -14.36 13.83
N GLU A 188 -3.90 -14.96 12.97
CA GLU A 188 -5.36 -14.91 13.10
C GLU A 188 -5.81 -15.68 14.36
N PRO A 189 -6.78 -15.19 15.14
CA PRO A 189 -7.57 -13.97 14.92
C PRO A 189 -6.95 -12.68 15.51
N ASP A 190 -5.96 -12.80 16.40
CA ASP A 190 -5.46 -11.71 17.25
C ASP A 190 -4.94 -10.50 16.47
N LEU A 191 -4.38 -10.71 15.27
CA LEU A 191 -3.89 -9.64 14.40
C LEU A 191 -4.95 -8.60 13.98
N ASN A 192 -6.25 -8.91 14.14
CA ASN A 192 -7.36 -7.99 13.82
C ASN A 192 -7.74 -7.07 14.99
N VAL A 193 -7.07 -7.19 16.14
CA VAL A 193 -7.27 -6.33 17.32
C VAL A 193 -6.00 -5.50 17.54
N VAL A 194 -6.06 -4.22 17.21
CA VAL A 194 -4.98 -3.25 17.46
C VAL A 194 -5.62 -2.04 18.13
N ASN A 195 -5.21 -1.74 19.36
CA ASN A 195 -5.71 -0.59 20.10
C ASN A 195 -5.06 0.70 19.56
N PRO A 196 -5.70 1.87 19.73
CA PRO A 196 -5.08 3.15 19.40
C PRO A 196 -3.67 3.29 20.00
N SER A 197 -2.72 3.77 19.17
CA SER A 197 -1.27 3.86 19.41
C SER A 197 -0.42 2.57 19.36
N GLU A 198 -1.02 1.37 19.24
CA GLU A 198 -0.25 0.15 18.98
C GLU A 198 0.21 0.06 17.51
N THR A 199 1.36 -0.58 17.27
CA THR A 199 1.95 -0.71 15.93
C THR A 199 2.05 -2.15 15.42
N HIS A 200 1.74 -3.15 16.25
CA HIS A 200 1.71 -4.54 15.80
C HIS A 200 0.55 -4.78 14.82
N ASP A 201 0.83 -5.55 13.77
CA ASP A 201 -0.10 -5.88 12.69
C ASP A 201 -0.68 -4.65 11.96
N THR A 202 0.10 -3.57 11.93
CA THR A 202 -0.22 -2.34 11.20
C THR A 202 0.63 -2.16 9.95
N SER A 203 0.08 -1.41 9.01
CA SER A 203 0.82 -0.78 7.92
C SER A 203 0.17 0.56 7.57
N THR A 204 0.61 1.21 6.49
CA THR A 204 0.07 2.48 5.99
C THR A 204 -0.51 2.29 4.59
N PRO A 205 -1.44 3.14 4.12
CA PRO A 205 -2.00 3.06 2.77
C PRO A 205 -0.91 3.00 1.68
N ILE A 206 0.12 3.86 1.75
CA ILE A 206 1.20 3.87 0.77
C ILE A 206 2.04 2.58 0.79
N ALA A 207 2.30 2.01 1.97
CA ALA A 207 3.10 0.80 2.10
C ALA A 207 2.36 -0.43 1.56
N LEU A 208 1.08 -0.62 1.91
CA LEU A 208 0.27 -1.73 1.40
C LEU A 208 0.09 -1.65 -0.12
N ALA A 209 -0.17 -0.46 -0.66
CA ALA A 209 -0.26 -0.25 -2.10
C ALA A 209 1.07 -0.54 -2.82
N THR A 210 2.20 -0.06 -2.28
CA THR A 210 3.54 -0.30 -2.86
C THR A 210 3.91 -1.78 -2.83
N SER A 211 3.67 -2.47 -1.72
CA SER A 211 3.92 -3.92 -1.59
C SER A 211 3.01 -4.73 -2.51
N LEU A 212 1.74 -4.35 -2.66
CA LEU A 212 0.84 -4.99 -3.61
C LEU A 212 1.31 -4.77 -5.06
N GLN A 213 1.72 -3.54 -5.40
CA GLN A 213 2.29 -3.23 -6.71
C GLN A 213 3.54 -4.07 -7.01
N ALA A 214 4.43 -4.25 -6.04
CA ALA A 214 5.65 -5.02 -6.20
C ALA A 214 5.38 -6.49 -6.56
N PHE A 215 4.37 -7.13 -5.94
CA PHE A 215 3.99 -8.52 -6.22
C PHE A 215 3.12 -8.69 -7.48
N THR A 216 2.35 -7.68 -7.89
CA THR A 216 1.34 -7.81 -8.97
C THR A 216 1.72 -7.14 -10.29
N LEU A 217 2.51 -6.07 -10.26
CA LEU A 217 2.90 -5.30 -11.46
C LEU A 217 4.41 -5.18 -11.60
N GLY A 218 5.14 -5.05 -10.49
CA GLY A 218 6.60 -5.09 -10.41
C GLY A 218 7.18 -6.50 -10.41
N ASP A 219 8.51 -6.57 -10.29
CA ASP A 219 9.27 -7.80 -10.56
C ASP A 219 9.58 -8.66 -9.32
N ALA A 220 8.83 -8.52 -8.23
CA ALA A 220 8.96 -9.40 -7.07
C ALA A 220 8.48 -10.84 -7.36
N LEU A 221 7.73 -11.06 -8.45
CA LEU A 221 7.30 -12.37 -8.94
C LEU A 221 7.52 -12.53 -10.47
N PRO A 222 7.97 -13.71 -10.93
CA PRO A 222 7.86 -14.13 -12.34
C PRO A 222 6.41 -14.09 -12.85
N THR A 223 6.22 -13.87 -14.16
CA THR A 223 4.91 -13.63 -14.79
C THR A 223 3.84 -14.66 -14.43
N GLU A 224 4.13 -15.96 -14.51
CA GLU A 224 3.16 -17.03 -14.19
C GLU A 224 2.63 -16.95 -12.74
N LYS A 225 3.51 -16.62 -11.78
CA LYS A 225 3.16 -16.44 -10.36
C LYS A 225 2.40 -15.13 -10.14
N ARG A 226 2.80 -14.07 -10.84
CA ARG A 226 2.15 -12.75 -10.87
C ARG A 226 0.71 -12.86 -11.38
N GLU A 227 0.50 -13.60 -12.47
CA GLU A 227 -0.81 -13.90 -13.06
C GLU A 227 -1.68 -14.75 -12.14
N LEU A 228 -1.11 -15.77 -11.46
CA LEU A 228 -1.84 -16.61 -10.51
C LEU A 228 -2.35 -15.81 -9.28
N LEU A 229 -1.51 -14.93 -8.72
CA LEU A 229 -1.92 -14.00 -7.66
C LEU A 229 -3.07 -13.08 -8.12
N ILE A 230 -2.94 -12.52 -9.32
CA ILE A 230 -3.95 -11.63 -9.91
C ILE A 230 -5.26 -12.38 -10.17
N ASP A 231 -5.24 -13.62 -10.67
CA ASP A 231 -6.46 -14.42 -10.91
C ASP A 231 -7.23 -14.67 -9.59
N TRP A 232 -6.52 -15.06 -8.52
CA TRP A 232 -7.13 -15.22 -7.20
C TRP A 232 -7.80 -13.94 -6.71
N MET A 233 -7.10 -12.80 -6.77
CA MET A 233 -7.64 -11.51 -6.34
C MET A 233 -8.78 -11.01 -7.26
N LYS A 234 -8.75 -11.29 -8.58
CA LYS A 234 -9.87 -11.00 -9.50
C LYS A 234 -11.11 -11.82 -9.15
N ARG A 235 -10.93 -13.08 -8.74
CA ARG A 235 -11.99 -14.00 -8.32
C ARG A 235 -12.35 -13.87 -6.83
N ASN A 236 -11.92 -12.83 -6.11
CA ASN A 236 -12.33 -12.60 -4.73
C ASN A 236 -13.85 -12.49 -4.60
N THR A 237 -14.43 -13.03 -3.53
CA THR A 237 -15.88 -13.00 -3.24
C THR A 237 -16.23 -12.09 -2.07
N THR A 238 -15.29 -11.33 -1.51
CA THR A 238 -15.53 -10.43 -0.36
C THR A 238 -15.56 -8.94 -0.71
N GLY A 239 -15.10 -8.54 -1.91
CA GLY A 239 -14.86 -7.13 -2.28
C GLY A 239 -15.99 -6.40 -3.00
N ASP A 240 -17.12 -7.04 -3.31
CA ASP A 240 -18.14 -6.51 -4.24
C ASP A 240 -18.80 -5.19 -3.77
N ALA A 241 -18.81 -4.90 -2.47
CA ALA A 241 -19.36 -3.67 -1.88
C ALA A 241 -18.30 -2.56 -1.63
N LEU A 242 -17.01 -2.83 -1.91
CA LEU A 242 -15.88 -1.98 -1.50
C LEU A 242 -15.27 -1.28 -2.73
N ILE A 243 -13.98 -1.47 -3.04
CA ILE A 243 -13.35 -0.84 -4.23
C ILE A 243 -14.12 -1.21 -5.51
N ARG A 244 -14.72 -2.42 -5.57
CA ARG A 244 -15.53 -2.88 -6.71
C ARG A 244 -16.80 -2.05 -6.95
N ALA A 245 -17.38 -1.47 -5.90
CA ALA A 245 -18.56 -0.62 -6.02
C ALA A 245 -18.21 0.81 -6.50
N GLY A 246 -17.07 1.35 -6.04
CA GLY A 246 -16.60 2.69 -6.42
C GLY A 246 -15.92 2.79 -7.80
N VAL A 247 -15.68 1.67 -8.49
CA VAL A 247 -15.12 1.69 -9.86
C VAL A 247 -16.18 1.74 -10.96
N PRO A 248 -15.89 2.38 -12.11
CA PRO A 248 -16.77 2.38 -13.26
C PRO A 248 -17.06 0.98 -13.80
N LYS A 249 -18.33 0.70 -14.07
CA LYS A 249 -18.79 -0.57 -14.65
C LYS A 249 -17.98 -0.98 -15.88
N GLY A 250 -17.44 -2.20 -15.86
CA GLY A 250 -16.64 -2.77 -16.93
C GLY A 250 -15.12 -2.56 -16.78
N TRP A 251 -14.69 -1.86 -15.74
CA TRP A 251 -13.29 -1.94 -15.27
C TRP A 251 -13.09 -3.25 -14.51
N VAL A 252 -11.88 -3.80 -14.53
CA VAL A 252 -11.55 -5.05 -13.83
C VAL A 252 -10.83 -4.71 -12.53
N VAL A 253 -11.18 -5.39 -11.44
CA VAL A 253 -10.55 -5.23 -10.12
C VAL A 253 -9.97 -6.55 -9.66
N ALA A 254 -8.79 -6.50 -9.06
CA ALA A 254 -8.19 -7.57 -8.27
C ALA A 254 -7.91 -7.02 -6.87
N ASP A 255 -8.67 -7.45 -5.87
CA ASP A 255 -8.67 -6.86 -4.53
C ASP A 255 -8.38 -7.89 -3.43
N LYS A 256 -8.09 -7.39 -2.22
CA LYS A 256 -8.19 -8.15 -0.99
C LYS A 256 -8.65 -7.27 0.17
N THR A 257 -9.85 -7.59 0.66
CA THR A 257 -10.49 -6.88 1.77
C THR A 257 -9.91 -7.23 3.15
N GLY A 258 -10.17 -6.37 4.13
CA GLY A 258 -9.91 -6.56 5.54
C GLY A 258 -11.05 -6.06 6.43
N ALA A 259 -11.22 -6.67 7.60
CA ALA A 259 -12.12 -6.21 8.66
C ALA A 259 -11.56 -6.59 10.04
N GLY A 260 -11.82 -5.79 11.07
CA GLY A 260 -11.35 -6.03 12.45
C GLY A 260 -12.06 -5.19 13.49
N SER A 261 -11.54 -5.16 14.73
CA SER A 261 -12.04 -4.27 15.80
C SER A 261 -11.86 -2.79 15.42
N TYR A 262 -12.41 -1.88 16.23
CA TYR A 262 -12.34 -0.44 16.02
C TYR A 262 -12.93 -0.02 14.67
N GLY A 263 -14.07 -0.61 14.27
CA GLY A 263 -14.68 -0.40 12.95
C GLY A 263 -13.71 -0.56 11.77
N THR A 264 -12.64 -1.35 11.93
CA THR A 264 -11.57 -1.39 10.93
C THR A 264 -12.10 -2.03 9.66
N ARG A 265 -12.02 -1.32 8.54
CA ARG A 265 -12.49 -1.78 7.23
C ARG A 265 -11.52 -1.34 6.16
N ASN A 266 -10.98 -2.30 5.43
CA ASN A 266 -9.88 -2.08 4.51
C ASN A 266 -10.19 -2.74 3.17
N ASP A 267 -9.67 -2.17 2.10
CA ASP A 267 -9.53 -2.85 0.81
C ASP A 267 -8.27 -2.37 0.08
N ILE A 268 -7.57 -3.29 -0.57
CA ILE A 268 -6.37 -3.01 -1.37
C ILE A 268 -6.50 -3.68 -2.73
N ALA A 269 -6.25 -2.97 -3.82
CA ALA A 269 -6.56 -3.45 -5.15
C ALA A 269 -5.61 -2.98 -6.26
N ILE A 270 -5.57 -3.80 -7.32
CA ILE A 270 -5.17 -3.41 -8.67
C ILE A 270 -6.43 -3.25 -9.50
N ILE A 271 -6.56 -2.11 -10.17
CA ILE A 271 -7.70 -1.73 -11.01
C ILE A 271 -7.19 -1.59 -12.44
N TRP A 272 -7.82 -2.26 -13.39
CA TRP A 272 -7.55 -2.09 -14.83
C TRP A 272 -8.67 -1.27 -15.46
N PRO A 273 -8.40 -0.02 -15.86
CA PRO A 273 -9.28 0.75 -16.72
C PRO A 273 -9.61 0.04 -18.03
N SER A 274 -10.79 0.35 -18.59
CA SER A 274 -11.15 -0.05 -19.96
C SER A 274 -10.26 0.57 -21.05
N LYS A 275 -9.52 1.64 -20.70
CA LYS A 275 -8.46 2.32 -21.47
C LYS A 275 -7.55 3.05 -20.48
N GLY A 276 -6.24 2.97 -20.67
CA GLY A 276 -5.23 3.49 -19.73
C GLY A 276 -4.50 2.36 -19.02
N ASP A 277 -3.46 2.72 -18.28
CA ASP A 277 -2.63 1.81 -17.50
C ASP A 277 -3.31 1.39 -16.18
N PRO A 278 -2.84 0.34 -15.49
CA PRO A 278 -3.39 -0.05 -14.19
C PRO A 278 -3.28 1.07 -13.15
N ILE A 279 -4.23 1.12 -12.23
CA ILE A 279 -4.19 1.93 -11.01
C ILE A 279 -3.99 0.98 -9.83
N VAL A 280 -3.12 1.33 -8.88
CA VAL A 280 -3.00 0.66 -7.58
C VAL A 280 -3.67 1.53 -6.53
N LEU A 281 -4.45 0.92 -5.64
CA LEU A 281 -5.22 1.61 -4.60
C LEU A 281 -5.15 0.85 -3.27
N ALA A 282 -4.98 1.58 -2.18
CA ALA A 282 -5.30 1.14 -0.83
C ALA A 282 -6.25 2.15 -0.17
N VAL A 283 -7.35 1.66 0.38
CA VAL A 283 -8.29 2.41 1.21
C VAL A 283 -8.43 1.69 2.53
N LEU A 284 -8.05 2.34 3.63
CA LEU A 284 -8.09 1.81 4.99
C LEU A 284 -8.96 2.74 5.84
N SER A 285 -9.79 2.20 6.73
CA SER A 285 -10.54 3.01 7.70
C SER A 285 -10.59 2.36 9.08
N SER A 286 -10.84 3.18 10.10
CA SER A 286 -11.10 2.75 11.48
C SER A 286 -12.00 3.76 12.20
N ARG A 287 -12.50 3.42 13.38
CA ARG A 287 -13.38 4.21 14.24
C ARG A 287 -12.90 4.15 15.69
N ASP A 288 -13.31 5.09 16.53
CA ASP A 288 -12.73 5.24 17.88
C ASP A 288 -13.15 4.14 18.88
N GLU A 289 -14.37 3.63 18.76
CA GLU A 289 -14.92 2.61 19.68
C GLU A 289 -14.59 1.18 19.24
N LYS A 290 -14.06 0.36 20.17
CA LYS A 290 -13.51 -0.97 19.87
C LYS A 290 -14.52 -1.93 19.21
N GLU A 291 -15.77 -1.86 19.63
CA GLU A 291 -16.86 -2.72 19.16
C GLU A 291 -17.75 -2.01 18.13
N ALA A 292 -17.25 -0.94 17.48
CA ALA A 292 -17.97 -0.22 16.44
C ALA A 292 -18.09 -1.04 15.15
N ASP A 293 -19.28 -1.04 14.55
CA ASP A 293 -19.50 -1.53 13.20
C ASP A 293 -18.84 -0.61 12.15
N TYR A 294 -18.41 -1.20 11.03
CA TYR A 294 -17.97 -0.48 9.84
C TYR A 294 -19.13 -0.26 8.85
N ASN A 295 -18.94 0.62 7.86
CA ASN A 295 -19.77 0.67 6.65
C ASN A 295 -18.88 0.49 5.41
N ASP A 296 -19.33 -0.33 4.47
CA ASP A 296 -18.65 -0.60 3.20
C ASP A 296 -18.74 0.60 2.24
N GLU A 297 -19.82 1.39 2.34
CA GLU A 297 -20.08 2.55 1.47
C GLU A 297 -18.98 3.61 1.57
N LEU A 298 -18.35 3.78 2.75
CA LEU A 298 -17.17 4.65 2.95
C LEU A 298 -16.03 4.30 1.99
N ILE A 299 -15.77 3.00 1.80
CA ILE A 299 -14.67 2.49 0.97
C ILE A 299 -15.03 2.64 -0.51
N ALA A 300 -16.30 2.44 -0.86
CA ALA A 300 -16.81 2.68 -2.21
C ALA A 300 -16.76 4.17 -2.61
N GLU A 301 -17.23 5.08 -1.75
CA GLU A 301 -17.20 6.53 -2.03
C GLU A 301 -15.77 7.09 -2.04
N ALA A 302 -14.90 6.67 -1.12
CA ALA A 302 -13.49 7.05 -1.16
C ALA A 302 -12.83 6.59 -2.47
N THR A 303 -13.19 5.40 -2.96
CA THR A 303 -12.76 4.90 -4.28
C THR A 303 -13.33 5.76 -5.42
N GLU A 304 -14.60 6.15 -5.38
CA GLU A 304 -15.16 7.06 -6.39
C GLU A 304 -14.38 8.37 -6.48
N GLU A 305 -14.04 9.00 -5.34
CA GLU A 305 -13.29 10.25 -5.30
C GLU A 305 -11.84 10.11 -5.81
N VAL A 306 -11.17 8.99 -5.53
CA VAL A 306 -9.89 8.64 -6.19
C VAL A 306 -10.05 8.57 -7.70
N ILE A 307 -11.06 7.84 -8.19
CA ILE A 307 -11.26 7.65 -9.63
C ILE A 307 -11.69 8.96 -10.31
N LYS A 308 -12.41 9.85 -9.62
CA LYS A 308 -12.71 11.21 -10.09
C LYS A 308 -11.41 12.03 -10.20
N ALA A 309 -10.60 12.07 -9.14
CA ALA A 309 -9.36 12.84 -9.08
C ALA A 309 -8.34 12.45 -10.17
N LEU A 310 -8.11 11.15 -10.39
CA LEU A 310 -7.22 10.68 -11.45
C LEU A 310 -7.78 10.96 -12.86
N LYS A 311 -9.10 10.90 -13.05
CA LYS A 311 -9.73 11.13 -14.37
C LYS A 311 -9.88 12.58 -14.79
N VAL A 312 -9.94 13.51 -13.84
CA VAL A 312 -10.06 14.95 -14.14
C VAL A 312 -8.89 15.45 -15.00
N LYS A 313 -7.73 14.79 -14.91
CA LYS A 313 -6.49 15.14 -15.62
C LYS A 313 -6.27 14.40 -16.95
N GLY A 314 -7.05 13.36 -17.22
CA GLY A 314 -6.92 12.49 -18.40
C GLY A 314 -7.79 12.90 -19.59
N LYS A 315 -8.03 14.20 -19.80
CA LYS A 315 -8.93 14.77 -20.83
C LYS A 315 -8.40 16.06 -21.44
#